data_AF-X1PVQ6-F1
#
_entry.id   AF-X1PVQ6-F1
#
_cell.length_a   1.000
_cell.length_b   1.000
_cell.length_c   1.000
_cell.angle_alpha   90.00
_cell.angle_beta   90.00
_cell.angle_gamma   90.00
#
_symmetry.space_group_name_H-M   'P 1'
#
loop_
_entity.id
_entity.type
_entity.pdbx_description
1 polymer ?
#
loop_
_entity_poly.entity_id
_entity_poly.type
_entity_poly.pdbx_seq_one_letter_code
_entity_poly.pdbx_strand_id
1 'polypeptide(L)'
;MRVSHYVKDNKTSSMPTDFIFFDTETTPKVSVNGDIEQPFKLGVALYWRRRSDQPSDTLEYLHFTNIATFWDFVVDHTQAKRKLILVAHNLQFDFMVLGGFGYLRLKGFELTNLILEG
;
A
#
# COMPACT_ATOMS: atom_id res chain seq x y z
N MET A 1 -17.22 -40.65 12.61
CA MET A 1 -18.34 -39.84 12.10
C MET A 1 -17.91 -38.38 12.23
N ARG A 2 -17.73 -37.64 11.12
CA ARG A 2 -17.26 -36.24 11.15
C ARG A 2 -18.46 -35.36 11.53
N VAL A 3 -18.33 -34.60 12.60
CA VAL A 3 -19.41 -33.71 13.09
C VAL A 3 -19.69 -32.67 12.01
N SER A 4 -20.96 -32.40 11.70
CA SER A 4 -21.30 -31.35 10.75
C SER A 4 -20.91 -30.00 11.34
N HIS A 5 -20.17 -29.19 10.58
CA HIS A 5 -19.81 -27.82 10.97
C HIS A 5 -20.54 -26.86 10.03
N TYR A 6 -21.09 -25.77 10.56
CA TYR A 6 -21.64 -24.69 9.75
C TYR A 6 -20.80 -23.42 9.95
N VAL A 7 -20.60 -22.67 8.88
CA VAL A 7 -19.90 -21.38 8.95
C VAL A 7 -20.83 -20.40 9.68
N LYS A 8 -20.33 -19.80 10.76
CA LYS A 8 -21.07 -18.75 11.49
C LYS A 8 -21.08 -17.46 10.68
N ASP A 9 -22.19 -16.75 10.72
CA ASP A 9 -22.31 -15.43 10.10
C ASP A 9 -21.27 -14.45 10.67
N ASN A 10 -20.69 -13.67 9.78
CA ASN A 10 -19.82 -12.56 10.18
C ASN A 10 -20.67 -11.49 10.88
N LYS A 11 -20.38 -11.24 12.16
CA LYS A 11 -21.09 -10.23 12.96
C LYS A 11 -20.79 -8.79 12.55
N THR A 12 -19.67 -8.58 11.87
CA THR A 12 -19.23 -7.28 11.36
C THR A 12 -18.49 -7.48 10.05
N SER A 13 -18.90 -6.75 9.02
CA SER A 13 -18.15 -6.59 7.78
C SER A 13 -17.84 -5.11 7.65
N SER A 14 -16.63 -4.70 8.02
CA SER A 14 -16.16 -3.34 7.77
C SER A 14 -15.40 -3.36 6.45
N MET A 15 -16.07 -2.97 5.36
CA MET A 15 -15.39 -2.69 4.10
C MET A 15 -14.40 -1.55 4.36
N PRO A 16 -13.11 -1.70 4.02
CA PRO A 16 -12.16 -0.59 4.03
C PRO A 16 -12.68 0.55 3.18
N THR A 17 -12.51 1.78 3.65
CA THR A 17 -12.97 2.98 2.94
C THR A 17 -11.82 3.84 2.44
N ASP A 18 -10.59 3.60 2.90
CA ASP A 18 -9.40 4.35 2.55
C ASP A 18 -8.45 3.47 1.75
N PHE A 19 -8.16 3.91 0.53
CA PHE A 19 -7.25 3.22 -0.38
C PHE A 19 -6.22 4.20 -0.92
N ILE A 20 -4.99 3.73 -1.11
CA ILE A 20 -3.99 4.39 -1.95
C ILE A 20 -3.57 3.40 -3.01
N PHE A 21 -3.86 3.73 -4.26
CA PHE A 21 -3.31 3.04 -5.42
C PHE A 21 -2.03 3.73 -5.82
N PHE A 22 -0.97 2.97 -6.08
CA PHE A 22 0.30 3.55 -6.48
C PHE A 22 1.02 2.67 -7.49
N ASP A 23 1.89 3.31 -8.25
CA ASP A 23 2.73 2.68 -9.27
C ASP A 23 4.06 3.43 -9.34
N THR A 24 5.13 2.69 -9.65
CA THR A 24 6.48 3.24 -9.67
C THR A 24 7.22 2.89 -10.94
N GLU A 25 8.02 3.84 -11.40
CA GLU A 25 8.91 3.69 -12.54
C GLU A 25 10.36 3.72 -12.06
N THR A 26 11.18 2.88 -12.67
CA THR A 26 12.60 2.73 -12.34
C THR A 26 13.46 3.05 -13.55
N THR A 27 14.76 3.27 -13.33
CA THR A 27 15.75 3.35 -14.43
C THR A 27 16.77 2.25 -14.25
N PRO A 28 16.67 1.13 -14.98
CA PRO A 28 17.57 -0.01 -14.83
C PRO A 28 19.03 0.42 -14.95
N LYS A 29 19.85 -0.03 -13.99
CA LYS A 29 21.31 0.11 -14.03
C LYS A 29 21.94 -1.26 -14.00
N VAL A 30 22.73 -1.57 -15.03
CA VAL A 30 23.49 -2.82 -15.07
C VAL A 30 24.77 -2.61 -14.29
N SER A 31 24.92 -3.36 -13.21
CA SER A 31 26.12 -3.39 -12.38
C SER A 31 27.24 -4.16 -13.09
N VAL A 32 28.49 -3.91 -12.69
CA VAL A 32 29.69 -4.51 -13.31
C VAL A 32 29.69 -6.04 -13.24
N ASN A 33 29.01 -6.62 -12.25
CA ASN A 33 28.84 -8.06 -12.04
C ASN A 33 27.67 -8.67 -12.83
N GLY A 34 26.92 -7.88 -13.61
CA GLY A 34 25.75 -8.33 -14.37
C GLY A 34 24.41 -8.22 -13.66
N ASP A 35 24.39 -7.79 -12.39
CA ASP A 35 23.14 -7.54 -11.67
C ASP A 35 22.41 -6.32 -12.26
N ILE A 36 21.08 -6.33 -12.25
CA ILE A 36 20.26 -5.20 -12.70
C ILE A 36 19.65 -4.53 -11.48
N GLU A 37 20.19 -3.37 -11.11
CA GLU A 37 19.58 -2.49 -10.14
C GLU A 37 18.39 -1.76 -10.75
N GLN A 38 17.34 -1.56 -9.95
CA GLN A 38 16.11 -0.88 -10.36
C GLN A 38 15.89 0.37 -9.49
N PRO A 39 16.77 1.39 -9.57
CA PRO A 39 16.62 2.60 -8.77
C PRO A 39 15.35 3.35 -9.17
N PHE A 40 14.64 3.81 -8.14
CA PHE A 40 13.44 4.63 -8.27
C PHE A 40 13.70 5.89 -9.12
N LYS A 41 12.75 6.20 -10.01
CA LYS A 41 12.80 7.38 -10.89
C LYS A 41 11.64 8.33 -10.60
N LEU A 42 10.42 7.80 -10.63
CA LEU A 42 9.20 8.56 -10.37
C LEU A 42 8.09 7.60 -9.92
N GLY A 43 7.04 8.14 -9.34
CA GLY A 43 5.85 7.40 -9.03
C GLY A 43 4.61 8.29 -9.04
N VAL A 44 3.47 7.62 -9.08
CA VAL A 44 2.15 8.23 -8.97
C VAL A 44 1.36 7.53 -7.89
N ALA A 45 0.49 8.27 -7.22
CA ALA A 45 -0.46 7.69 -6.28
C ALA A 45 -1.82 8.37 -6.38
N LEU A 46 -2.86 7.60 -6.07
CA LEU A 46 -4.25 8.04 -5.95
C LEU A 46 -4.77 7.59 -4.59
N TYR A 47 -5.04 8.54 -3.71
CA TYR A 47 -5.88 8.30 -2.55
C TYR A 47 -7.34 8.31 -2.98
N TRP A 48 -8.05 7.24 -2.65
CA TRP A 48 -9.49 7.13 -2.81
C TRP A 48 -10.14 6.84 -1.47
N ARG A 49 -10.99 7.76 -1.02
CA ARG A 49 -11.88 7.55 0.12
C ARG A 49 -13.30 7.35 -0.34
N ARG A 50 -13.80 6.14 -0.14
CA ARG A 50 -15.23 5.86 -0.29
C ARG A 50 -16.02 6.51 0.84
N ARG A 51 -16.99 7.35 0.51
CA ARG A 51 -17.80 8.07 1.50
C ARG A 51 -19.25 7.65 1.43
N SER A 52 -19.76 7.10 2.53
CA SER A 52 -21.21 6.90 2.71
C SER A 52 -21.90 8.14 3.26
N ASP A 53 -21.11 9.09 3.81
CA ASP A 53 -21.56 10.32 4.45
C ASP A 53 -21.66 11.52 3.48
N GLN A 54 -21.23 11.36 2.23
CA GLN A 54 -21.21 12.41 1.23
C GLN A 54 -21.74 11.90 -0.12
N PRO A 55 -22.23 12.80 -1.00
CA PRO A 55 -22.70 12.42 -2.34
C PRO A 55 -21.62 11.86 -3.26
N SER A 56 -20.35 12.20 -2.99
CA SER A 56 -19.20 11.78 -3.79
C SER A 56 -18.04 11.36 -2.92
N ASP A 57 -17.24 10.45 -3.47
CA ASP A 57 -15.99 10.00 -2.87
C ASP A 57 -14.93 11.11 -2.89
N THR A 58 -13.93 10.98 -2.02
CA THR A 58 -12.74 11.86 -2.05
C THR A 58 -11.67 11.21 -2.91
N LEU A 59 -11.09 11.97 -3.83
CA LEU A 59 -9.97 11.57 -4.67
C LEU A 59 -8.85 12.60 -4.52
N GLU A 60 -7.63 12.14 -4.25
CA GLU A 60 -6.44 12.99 -4.20
C GLU A 60 -5.30 12.32 -4.95
N TYR A 61 -4.65 13.06 -5.84
CA TYR A 61 -3.60 12.56 -6.72
C TYR A 61 -2.26 13.10 -6.27
N LEU A 62 -1.26 12.23 -6.24
CA LEU A 62 0.13 12.58 -5.98
C LEU A 62 0.98 12.16 -7.16
N HIS A 63 1.87 13.05 -7.59
CA HIS A 63 2.99 12.72 -8.47
C HIS A 63 4.27 13.02 -7.69
N PHE A 64 5.23 12.11 -7.69
CA PHE A 64 6.42 12.25 -6.85
C PHE A 64 7.68 11.71 -7.54
N THR A 65 8.80 12.39 -7.29
CA THR A 65 10.15 11.98 -7.67
C THR A 65 11.06 11.79 -6.46
N ASN A 66 10.49 11.88 -5.25
CA ASN A 66 11.14 11.61 -3.98
C ASN A 66 10.30 10.60 -3.19
N ILE A 67 10.93 9.50 -2.79
CA ILE A 67 10.29 8.41 -2.03
C ILE A 67 9.70 8.91 -0.70
N ALA A 68 10.37 9.84 -0.02
CA ALA A 68 9.87 10.38 1.25
C ALA A 68 8.50 11.05 1.10
N THR A 69 8.27 11.75 -0.03
CA THR A 69 6.99 12.42 -0.32
C THR A 69 5.84 11.42 -0.39
N PHE A 70 6.07 10.23 -0.94
CA PHE A 70 5.05 9.17 -0.96
C PHE A 70 4.73 8.67 0.45
N TRP A 71 5.74 8.43 1.29
CA TRP A 71 5.49 7.93 2.64
C TRP A 71 4.86 8.98 3.56
N ASP A 72 5.21 10.26 3.40
CA ASP A 72 4.51 11.35 4.08
C ASP A 72 3.04 11.38 3.67
N PHE A 73 2.74 11.26 2.38
CA PHE A 73 1.37 11.15 1.88
C PHE A 73 0.60 9.96 2.47
N VAL A 74 1.23 8.78 2.57
CA VAL A 74 0.61 7.60 3.22
C VAL A 74 0.31 7.86 4.70
N VAL A 75 1.23 8.50 5.42
CA VAL A 75 1.06 8.80 6.85
C VAL A 75 -0.03 9.84 7.07
N ASP A 76 -0.08 10.89 6.26
CA ASP A 76 -1.09 11.95 6.36
C ASP A 76 -2.52 11.41 6.14
N HIS A 77 -2.66 10.36 5.35
CA HIS A 77 -3.94 9.67 5.12
C HIS A 77 -4.23 8.54 6.12
N THR A 78 -3.30 8.25 7.03
CA THR A 78 -3.52 7.26 8.08
C THR A 78 -4.33 7.87 9.22
N GLN A 79 -5.45 7.23 9.57
CA GLN A 79 -6.38 7.72 10.58
C GLN A 79 -6.60 6.67 11.67
N ALA A 80 -6.72 7.13 12.92
CA ALA A 80 -6.97 6.23 14.05
C ALA A 80 -8.27 5.43 13.84
N LYS A 81 -8.22 4.13 14.16
CA LYS A 81 -9.36 3.19 14.05
C LYS A 81 -9.90 2.98 12.63
N ARG A 82 -9.16 3.39 11.59
CA ARG A 82 -9.47 3.12 10.19
C ARG A 82 -8.34 2.34 9.54
N LYS A 83 -8.69 1.53 8.54
CA LYS A 83 -7.70 0.77 7.76
C LYS A 83 -7.47 1.50 6.44
N LEU A 84 -6.22 1.92 6.23
CA LEU A 84 -5.73 2.39 4.95
C LEU A 84 -5.14 1.19 4.20
N ILE A 85 -5.58 0.96 2.97
CA ILE A 85 -5.07 -0.12 2.12
C ILE A 85 -4.19 0.47 1.02
N LEU A 86 -2.95 0.03 0.96
CA LEU A 86 -2.05 0.32 -0.15
C LEU A 86 -2.20 -0.77 -1.21
N VAL A 87 -2.39 -0.38 -2.47
CA VAL A 87 -2.60 -1.28 -3.60
C VAL A 87 -1.66 -0.89 -4.73
N ALA A 88 -0.96 -1.86 -5.29
CA ALA A 88 -0.17 -1.70 -6.51
C ALA A 88 -0.35 -2.93 -7.40
N HIS A 89 -0.14 -2.78 -8.70
CA HIS A 89 -0.31 -3.88 -9.66
C HIS A 89 0.74 -4.98 -9.43
N ASN A 90 1.97 -4.60 -9.09
CA ASN A 90 3.02 -5.52 -8.65
C ASN A 90 3.52 -5.12 -7.26
N LEU A 91 2.66 -5.32 -6.25
CA LEU A 91 2.91 -4.85 -4.88
C LEU A 91 4.30 -5.17 -4.36
N GLN A 92 4.80 -6.39 -4.58
CA GLN A 92 6.14 -6.75 -4.10
C GLN A 92 7.22 -5.88 -4.73
N PHE A 93 7.16 -5.64 -6.04
CA PHE A 93 8.16 -4.82 -6.72
C PHE A 93 8.06 -3.35 -6.31
N ASP A 94 6.88 -2.73 -6.46
CA ASP A 94 6.69 -1.30 -6.18
C ASP A 94 6.99 -0.97 -4.73
N PHE A 95 6.56 -1.82 -3.79
CA PHE A 95 6.82 -1.64 -2.37
C PHE A 95 8.30 -1.74 -2.03
N MET A 96 9.05 -2.62 -2.69
CA MET A 96 10.49 -2.77 -2.49
C MET A 96 11.27 -1.59 -3.11
N VAL A 97 10.88 -1.11 -4.30
CA VAL A 97 11.45 0.10 -4.92
C VAL A 97 11.31 1.31 -3.99
N LEU A 98 10.18 1.43 -3.30
CA LEU A 98 9.92 2.51 -2.32
C LEU A 98 10.53 2.23 -0.93
N GLY A 99 11.26 1.14 -0.74
CA GLY A 99 11.88 0.79 0.55
C GLY A 99 10.86 0.54 1.68
N GLY A 100 9.70 -0.04 1.37
CA GLY A 100 8.51 0.10 2.20
C GLY A 100 8.62 -0.39 3.65
N PHE A 101 9.24 -1.54 3.91
CA PHE A 101 9.44 -1.99 5.29
C PHE A 101 10.34 -1.04 6.09
N GLY A 102 11.36 -0.44 5.45
CA GLY A 102 12.26 0.50 6.09
C GLY A 102 11.53 1.79 6.47
N TYR A 103 10.80 2.38 5.52
CA TYR A 103 10.05 3.61 5.75
C TYR A 103 8.92 3.45 6.77
N LEU A 104 8.14 2.36 6.70
CA LEU A 104 7.09 2.09 7.68
C LEU A 104 7.65 2.01 9.11
N ARG A 105 8.77 1.30 9.30
CA ARG A 105 9.44 1.24 10.62
C ARG A 105 9.94 2.61 11.07
N LEU A 106 10.54 3.40 10.17
CA LEU A 106 11.00 4.75 10.47
C LEU A 106 9.85 5.68 10.89
N LYS A 107 8.64 5.46 10.35
CA LYS A 107 7.43 6.20 10.70
C LYS A 107 6.68 5.61 11.91
N GLY A 108 7.25 4.62 12.60
CA GLY A 108 6.71 4.06 13.85
C GLY A 108 5.66 2.96 13.65
N PHE A 109 5.54 2.39 12.45
CA PHE A 109 4.66 1.25 12.20
C PHE A 109 5.36 -0.07 12.50
N GLU A 110 4.58 -1.02 13.01
CA GLU A 110 5.03 -2.39 13.28
C GLU A 110 4.37 -3.37 12.32
N LEU A 111 5.17 -4.28 11.75
CA LEU A 111 4.67 -5.37 10.94
C LEU A 111 4.08 -6.45 11.85
N THR A 112 2.76 -6.54 11.88
CA THR A 112 2.05 -7.51 12.72
C THR A 112 1.79 -8.83 12.01
N ASN A 113 1.48 -8.78 10.71
CA ASN A 113 1.21 -9.95 9.89
C ASN A 113 1.80 -9.76 8.48
N LEU A 114 2.37 -10.81 7.93
CA LEU A 114 2.84 -10.89 6.55
C LEU A 114 2.30 -12.18 5.92
N ILE A 115 1.59 -12.04 4.82
CA ILE A 115 1.04 -13.16 4.06
C ILE A 115 1.68 -13.10 2.68
N LEU A 116 2.31 -14.19 2.28
CA LEU A 116 2.97 -14.34 0.98
C LEU A 116 2.30 -15.54 0.30
N GLU A 117 1.69 -15.31 -0.86
CA GLU A 117 1.30 -16.38 -1.77
C GLU A 117 2.24 -16.29 -2.97
N GLY A 118 3.06 -17.32 -3.14
CA GLY A 118 4.03 -17.46 -4.24
C GLY A 118 3.75 -18.71 -5.04
#